data_AF-A0A2J6PPQ2-F1
#
_entry.id   AF-A0A2J6PPQ2-F1
#
_cell.length_a   1.000
_cell.length_b   1.000
_cell.length_c   1.000
_cell.angle_alpha   90.00
_cell.angle_beta   90.00
_cell.angle_gamma   90.00
#
_symmetry.space_group_name_H-M   'P 1'
#
loop_
_entity.id
_entity.type
_entity.pdbx_description
1 polymer ?
#
loop_
_entity_poly.entity_id
_entity_poly.type
_entity_poly.pdbx_seq_one_letter_code
_entity_poly.pdbx_strand_id
1 'polypeptide(L)'
;MLPQRGRRGESLPPSPAHLRVRSAENYAHLVAAHARQATSDSLYPGLNYENLSQYLLQPYSQHYHPQSSASLSTESASAAQATCFAMLYDLAAAENERATPFISPEAFENSATIQALGTSETGHLLFLRGNPTPEWLNTIGYMCNIDPEFFLRHLDFRATAGKPDYFNLPGLPSSKSNFLRLHWTTIGSRGATFERHGRDQEEVELLRNDSARRMEHYLDETRSGHKMKICDSFVRRFAVHDGTHFSFEQDVSICINSIGNSWIVVVWQDVGSDLTQGPSGPWLESPNRSYSWKTRALPTMQYKPNMALDARIPVVRRPSEGPQPRKFAQSASLLYLDYGKGLDEELAAYNPFYVLTDLFKFTAFSEIQFLNMMETKLMKETDFSVINSRHSPTLSNLLYSKKILDQHVQQIEETISSIETHGNARSTDGLTESEEVLTAVASKLLKDFEYLAVRAKTLSAYCDRGMNIVMSNNMLVESQRAIEQAAGVAKLTKLAFFYIPLSFTTSFFGMNFTQFGTGVLSIWVWFAASTPVFVVSVLLLSLDISKIRGTGTAFFRALSKRKSRREGSDSRILD
;
A
#
# COMPACT_ATOMS: atom_id res chain seq x y z
N MET A 1 -18.10 -42.94 52.45
CA MET A 1 -17.82 -41.48 52.55
C MET A 1 -17.30 -40.99 51.20
N LEU A 2 -18.15 -40.34 50.43
CA LEU A 2 -17.83 -39.58 49.22
C LEU A 2 -18.87 -38.44 49.16
N PRO A 3 -18.47 -37.15 49.13
CA PRO A 3 -19.43 -36.07 49.04
C PRO A 3 -19.72 -35.71 47.58
N GLN A 4 -21.00 -35.44 47.32
CA GLN A 4 -21.54 -34.94 46.06
C GLN A 4 -20.91 -33.60 45.68
N ARG A 5 -20.40 -33.48 44.44
CA ARG A 5 -20.05 -32.18 43.84
C ARG A 5 -21.29 -31.55 43.24
N GLY A 6 -21.79 -30.51 43.90
CA GLY A 6 -22.82 -29.62 43.36
C GLY A 6 -22.36 -28.90 42.10
N ARG A 7 -23.28 -28.76 41.15
CA ARG A 7 -23.19 -27.86 39.99
C ARG A 7 -22.87 -26.45 40.49
N ARG A 8 -21.67 -25.95 40.22
CA ARG A 8 -21.42 -24.51 40.21
C ARG A 8 -21.98 -23.99 38.90
N GLY A 9 -22.93 -23.05 38.99
CA GLY A 9 -23.39 -22.28 37.85
C GLY A 9 -22.19 -21.66 37.14
N GLU A 10 -22.15 -21.84 35.83
CA GLU A 10 -21.29 -21.07 34.95
C GLU A 10 -21.70 -19.61 35.13
N SER A 11 -20.84 -18.85 35.82
CA SER A 11 -20.97 -17.41 35.91
C SER A 11 -20.84 -16.84 34.50
N LEU A 12 -21.86 -16.11 34.06
CA LEU A 12 -21.81 -15.26 32.87
C LEU A 12 -20.47 -14.50 32.81
N PRO A 13 -19.84 -14.35 31.63
CA PRO A 13 -18.78 -13.37 31.50
C PRO A 13 -19.36 -11.99 31.89
N PRO A 14 -18.62 -11.17 32.66
CA PRO A 14 -19.09 -9.84 32.99
C PRO A 14 -19.32 -9.08 31.68
N SER A 15 -20.53 -8.54 31.51
CA SER A 15 -20.82 -7.50 30.51
C SER A 15 -19.69 -6.47 30.55
N PRO A 16 -19.17 -5.98 29.40
CA PRO A 16 -18.06 -5.04 29.40
C PRO A 16 -18.43 -3.86 30.30
N ALA A 17 -17.78 -3.79 31.45
CA ALA A 17 -18.04 -2.77 32.44
C ALA A 17 -17.90 -1.42 31.73
N HIS A 18 -18.94 -0.58 31.80
CA HIS A 18 -18.83 0.82 31.39
C HIS A 18 -17.47 1.36 31.86
N LEU A 19 -16.67 1.91 30.93
CA LEU A 19 -15.39 2.52 31.30
C LEU A 19 -15.66 3.47 32.47
N ARG A 20 -14.81 3.42 33.50
CA ARG A 20 -14.94 4.26 34.71
C ARG A 20 -14.59 5.72 34.41
N VAL A 21 -15.16 6.28 33.36
CA VAL A 21 -14.90 7.62 32.83
C VAL A 21 -16.10 8.49 33.16
N ARG A 22 -15.84 9.67 33.75
CA ARG A 22 -16.89 10.57 34.24
C ARG A 22 -17.12 11.81 33.37
N SER A 23 -16.17 12.12 32.50
CA SER A 23 -16.20 13.26 31.58
C SER A 23 -15.12 13.10 30.50
N ALA A 24 -15.21 13.91 29.45
CA ALA A 24 -14.18 14.00 28.41
C ALA A 24 -12.80 14.37 28.98
N GLU A 25 -12.74 15.29 29.95
CA GLU A 25 -11.49 15.66 30.63
C GLU A 25 -10.94 14.51 31.48
N ASN A 26 -11.82 13.80 32.19
CA ASN A 26 -11.43 12.63 32.97
C ASN A 26 -10.88 11.50 32.08
N TYR A 27 -11.41 11.34 30.86
CA TYR A 27 -10.88 10.40 29.87
C TYR A 27 -9.41 10.70 29.55
N ALA A 28 -9.09 11.95 29.19
CA ALA A 28 -7.72 12.38 28.90
C ALA A 28 -6.77 12.15 30.08
N HIS A 29 -7.21 12.48 31.30
CA HIS A 29 -6.41 12.28 32.50
C HIS A 29 -6.14 10.81 32.83
N LEU A 30 -7.11 9.91 32.58
CA LEU A 30 -6.91 8.47 32.78
C LEU A 30 -5.88 7.91 31.79
N VAL A 31 -5.94 8.34 30.51
CA VAL A 31 -4.93 7.97 29.51
C VAL A 31 -3.55 8.46 29.93
N ALA A 32 -3.45 9.71 30.41
CA ALA A 32 -2.20 10.28 30.90
C ALA A 32 -1.67 9.59 32.17
N ALA A 33 -2.54 9.14 33.05
CA ALA A 33 -2.15 8.38 34.23
C ALA A 33 -1.58 7.01 33.85
N HIS A 34 -2.20 6.31 32.88
CA HIS A 34 -1.66 5.06 32.36
C HIS A 34 -0.33 5.29 31.62
N ALA A 35 -0.21 6.37 30.83
CA ALA A 35 1.02 6.70 30.10
C ALA A 35 2.26 6.88 30.99
N ARG A 36 2.06 7.21 32.28
CA ARG A 36 3.14 7.34 33.27
C ARG A 36 3.54 6.02 33.92
N GLN A 37 2.83 4.92 33.68
CA GLN A 37 3.17 3.62 34.25
C GLN A 37 4.42 3.04 33.57
N ALA A 38 5.51 3.00 34.34
CA ALA A 38 6.78 2.45 33.89
C ALA A 38 6.81 0.91 34.02
N THR A 39 7.75 0.29 33.31
CA THR A 39 8.01 -1.16 33.38
C THR A 39 8.40 -1.63 34.78
N SER A 40 8.92 -0.73 35.64
CA SER A 40 9.24 -1.04 37.04
C SER A 40 8.00 -1.16 37.92
N ASP A 41 6.88 -0.54 37.52
CA ASP A 41 5.74 -0.28 38.41
C ASP A 41 4.49 -1.09 38.01
N SER A 42 4.44 -1.59 36.76
CA SER A 42 3.30 -2.33 36.22
C SER A 42 3.73 -3.37 35.20
N LEU A 43 3.06 -4.53 35.20
CA LEU A 43 3.17 -5.53 34.13
C LEU A 43 2.51 -5.05 32.81
N TYR A 44 1.73 -3.97 32.88
CA TYR A 44 1.11 -3.29 31.76
C TYR A 44 1.70 -1.87 31.69
N PRO A 45 2.91 -1.69 31.15
CA PRO A 45 3.50 -0.37 31.00
C PRO A 45 2.69 0.43 29.98
N GLY A 46 2.50 1.72 30.25
CA GLY A 46 1.71 2.61 29.38
C GLY A 46 2.55 3.55 28.52
N LEU A 47 3.87 3.41 28.49
CA LEU A 47 4.78 4.34 27.79
C LEU A 47 4.42 4.56 26.31
N ASN A 48 3.82 3.58 25.65
CA ASN A 48 3.31 3.67 24.29
C ASN A 48 2.15 4.68 24.12
N TYR A 49 1.47 5.07 25.21
CA TYR A 49 0.40 6.07 25.22
C TYR A 49 0.92 7.50 25.40
N GLU A 50 2.23 7.73 25.57
CA GLU A 50 2.75 9.05 25.93
C GLU A 50 2.34 10.14 24.92
N ASN A 51 2.56 9.91 23.62
CA ASN A 51 2.21 10.87 22.56
C ASN A 51 0.70 11.09 22.45
N LEU A 52 -0.10 10.03 22.58
CA LEU A 52 -1.57 10.17 22.59
C LEU A 52 -2.02 10.98 23.81
N SER A 53 -1.49 10.69 24.99
CA SER A 53 -1.86 11.40 26.22
C SER A 53 -1.49 12.88 26.18
N GLN A 54 -0.31 13.22 25.63
CA GLN A 54 0.09 14.60 25.43
C GLN A 54 -0.86 15.30 24.47
N TYR A 55 -1.22 14.65 23.35
CA TYR A 55 -2.16 15.19 22.38
C TYR A 55 -3.55 15.44 22.99
N LEU A 56 -4.09 14.48 23.75
CA LEU A 56 -5.40 14.59 24.41
C LEU A 56 -5.44 15.69 25.50
N LEU A 57 -4.29 16.09 26.05
CA LEU A 57 -4.15 17.13 27.07
C LEU A 57 -3.79 18.52 26.50
N GLN A 58 -3.56 18.65 25.19
CA GLN A 58 -3.19 19.94 24.60
C GLN A 58 -4.31 20.99 24.75
N PRO A 59 -3.97 22.27 25.03
CA PRO A 59 -4.95 23.33 25.10
C PRO A 59 -5.59 23.60 23.75
N TYR A 60 -6.89 23.89 23.79
CA TYR A 60 -7.77 24.15 22.67
C TYR A 60 -7.19 25.18 21.69
N SER A 61 -6.61 24.72 20.59
CA SER A 61 -6.09 25.61 19.54
C SER A 61 -7.15 25.77 18.46
N GLN A 62 -8.21 26.54 18.74
CA GLN A 62 -9.21 26.88 17.73
C GLN A 62 -8.65 27.95 16.80
N HIS A 63 -8.71 27.73 15.49
CA HIS A 63 -9.27 28.70 14.55
C HIS A 63 -10.12 27.91 13.53
N TYR A 64 -11.11 27.16 14.02
CA TYR A 64 -12.27 26.89 13.18
C TYR A 64 -13.17 28.13 13.26
N HIS A 65 -13.00 29.05 12.31
CA HIS A 65 -14.07 30.01 12.03
C HIS A 65 -15.14 29.23 11.28
N PRO A 66 -16.33 28.96 11.88
CA PRO A 66 -17.48 28.65 11.04
C PRO A 66 -17.58 29.81 10.04
N GLN A 67 -17.54 29.52 8.75
CA GLN A 67 -17.86 30.54 7.76
C GLN A 67 -19.20 31.15 8.19
N SER A 68 -19.16 32.46 8.47
CA SER A 68 -20.27 33.28 8.97
C SER A 68 -21.63 32.72 8.53
N SER A 69 -22.35 32.11 9.46
CA SER A 69 -23.74 31.66 9.31
C SER A 69 -24.69 32.85 9.36
N ALA A 70 -24.40 33.92 8.63
CA ALA A 70 -25.25 35.09 8.47
C ALA A 70 -25.77 35.17 7.04
N SER A 71 -26.44 34.10 6.57
CA SER A 71 -27.45 34.07 5.48
C SER A 71 -27.51 32.68 4.83
N LEU A 72 -28.12 31.69 5.49
CA LEU A 72 -28.44 30.42 4.83
C LEU A 72 -29.91 30.07 5.06
N SER A 73 -30.75 30.67 4.23
CA SER A 73 -32.10 30.18 3.93
C SER A 73 -32.01 28.88 3.12
N THR A 74 -32.63 27.81 3.62
CA THR A 74 -33.06 26.58 2.92
C THR A 74 -32.02 25.73 2.14
N GLU A 75 -30.80 26.21 1.89
CA GLU A 75 -29.66 25.43 1.33
C GLU A 75 -28.75 24.79 2.40
N SER A 76 -29.11 24.91 3.69
CA SER A 76 -28.24 24.71 4.86
C SER A 76 -27.89 23.25 5.20
N ALA A 77 -28.73 22.27 4.85
CA ALA A 77 -28.48 20.86 5.22
C ALA A 77 -27.30 20.24 4.45
N SER A 78 -27.19 20.51 3.13
CA SER A 78 -26.11 19.94 2.31
C SER A 78 -24.74 20.59 2.61
N ALA A 79 -24.74 21.86 3.00
CA ALA A 79 -23.52 22.59 3.37
C ALA A 79 -22.99 22.10 4.74
N ALA A 80 -23.87 21.83 5.71
CA ALA A 80 -23.50 21.28 7.01
C ALA A 80 -22.98 19.83 6.90
N GLN A 81 -23.57 19.00 6.03
CA GLN A 81 -23.08 17.65 5.75
C GLN A 81 -21.70 17.63 5.05
N ALA A 82 -21.38 18.65 4.26
CA ALA A 82 -20.08 18.76 3.61
C ALA A 82 -18.95 19.09 4.61
N THR A 83 -19.25 19.81 5.69
CA THR A 83 -18.26 20.35 6.65
C THR A 83 -18.22 19.66 8.01
N CYS A 84 -19.11 18.69 8.28
CA CYS A 84 -19.15 17.98 9.56
C CYS A 84 -17.96 17.03 9.74
N PHE A 85 -17.46 16.96 10.98
CA PHE A 85 -16.44 15.98 11.37
C PHE A 85 -17.05 14.61 11.66
N ALA A 86 -18.21 14.60 12.33
CA ALA A 86 -18.91 13.40 12.72
C ALA A 86 -20.32 13.33 12.09
N MET A 87 -20.74 12.13 11.70
CA MET A 87 -22.09 11.84 11.20
C MET A 87 -22.67 10.66 11.96
N LEU A 88 -23.76 10.87 12.68
CA LEU A 88 -24.46 9.81 13.39
C LEU A 88 -25.62 9.29 12.56
N TYR A 89 -25.73 7.98 12.46
CA TYR A 89 -26.85 7.25 11.91
C TYR A 89 -27.61 6.52 13.01
N ASP A 90 -28.87 6.88 13.20
CA ASP A 90 -29.82 6.09 14.00
C ASP A 90 -30.40 5.00 13.10
N LEU A 91 -30.08 3.74 13.38
CA LEU A 91 -30.42 2.65 12.46
C LEU A 91 -31.88 2.22 12.54
N ALA A 92 -32.61 2.68 13.56
CA ALA A 92 -34.05 2.42 13.72
C ALA A 92 -34.93 3.58 13.22
N ALA A 93 -34.34 4.73 12.90
CA ALA A 93 -35.06 5.89 12.39
C ALA A 93 -35.36 5.77 10.88
N ALA A 94 -36.43 6.45 10.44
CA ALA A 94 -36.81 6.50 9.03
C ALA A 94 -35.72 7.17 8.16
N GLU A 95 -35.62 6.80 6.88
CA GLU A 95 -34.53 7.20 5.96
C GLU A 95 -34.22 8.71 5.96
N ASN A 96 -35.22 9.58 6.06
CA ASN A 96 -35.06 11.03 6.02
C ASN A 96 -34.55 11.65 7.34
N GLU A 97 -34.69 10.94 8.46
CA GLU A 97 -34.29 11.39 9.81
C GLU A 97 -33.09 10.60 10.34
N ARG A 98 -32.60 9.64 9.55
CA ARG A 98 -31.57 8.69 9.93
C ARG A 98 -30.23 9.34 10.26
N ALA A 99 -29.86 10.41 9.56
CA ALA A 99 -28.51 10.96 9.58
C ALA A 99 -28.44 12.36 10.24
N THR A 100 -27.61 12.49 11.27
CA THR A 100 -27.38 13.75 12.00
C THR A 100 -25.90 14.18 11.91
N PRO A 101 -25.58 15.29 11.23
CA PRO A 101 -24.22 15.81 11.15
C PRO A 101 -23.83 16.62 12.40
N PHE A 102 -22.59 16.47 12.84
CA PHE A 102 -22.03 17.24 13.95
C PHE A 102 -20.73 17.96 13.55
N ILE A 103 -20.70 19.27 13.84
CA ILE A 103 -19.59 20.16 13.50
C ILE A 103 -18.73 20.49 14.73
N SER A 104 -19.31 20.45 15.94
CA SER A 104 -18.59 20.67 17.21
C SER A 104 -18.80 19.53 18.21
N PRO A 105 -17.81 19.28 19.10
CA PRO A 105 -17.95 18.31 20.19
C PRO A 105 -19.11 18.64 21.14
N GLU A 106 -19.32 19.93 21.44
CA GLU A 106 -20.42 20.38 22.32
C GLU A 106 -21.81 20.04 21.75
N ALA A 107 -22.00 20.20 20.43
CA ALA A 107 -23.26 19.85 19.78
C ALA A 107 -23.49 18.32 19.81
N PHE A 108 -22.41 17.54 19.69
CA PHE A 108 -22.48 16.09 19.81
C PHE A 108 -22.82 15.65 21.23
N GLU A 109 -22.15 16.20 22.24
CA GLU A 109 -22.38 15.90 23.65
C GLU A 109 -23.80 16.26 24.08
N ASN A 110 -24.33 17.43 23.66
CA ASN A 110 -25.67 17.88 24.03
C ASN A 110 -26.81 17.24 23.20
N SER A 111 -26.50 16.36 22.26
CA SER A 111 -27.53 15.69 21.44
C SER A 111 -28.39 14.75 22.29
N ALA A 112 -29.72 14.84 22.14
CA ALA A 112 -30.66 13.99 22.85
C ALA A 112 -30.42 12.49 22.57
N THR A 113 -30.13 12.13 21.31
CA THR A 113 -29.82 10.75 20.92
C THR A 113 -28.55 10.23 21.60
N ILE A 114 -27.51 11.07 21.69
CA ILE A 114 -26.24 10.71 22.32
C ILE A 114 -26.39 10.59 23.85
N GLN A 115 -27.14 11.50 24.48
CA GLN A 115 -27.43 11.44 25.91
C GLN A 115 -28.32 10.23 26.28
N ALA A 116 -29.15 9.77 25.35
CA ALA A 116 -29.98 8.58 25.51
C ALA A 116 -29.26 7.26 25.15
N LEU A 117 -27.97 7.29 24.76
CA LEU A 117 -27.22 6.06 24.45
C LEU A 117 -27.27 5.07 25.63
N GLY A 118 -27.65 3.84 25.32
CA GLY A 118 -27.80 2.75 26.29
C GLY A 118 -29.10 2.70 27.08
N THR A 119 -29.99 3.68 26.89
CA THR A 119 -31.40 3.60 27.36
C THR A 119 -32.32 2.97 26.32
N SER A 120 -31.97 3.08 25.04
CA SER A 120 -32.67 2.46 23.91
C SER A 120 -32.12 1.06 23.61
N GLU A 121 -32.90 0.21 22.93
CA GLU A 121 -32.43 -1.06 22.33
C GLU A 121 -31.92 -0.87 20.90
N THR A 122 -31.92 0.35 20.37
CA THR A 122 -31.55 0.64 18.97
C THR A 122 -30.04 0.76 18.77
N GLY A 123 -29.55 0.25 17.65
CA GLY A 123 -28.15 0.37 17.22
C GLY A 123 -27.84 1.71 16.57
N HIS A 124 -26.63 2.22 16.81
CA HIS A 124 -26.15 3.48 16.22
C HIS A 124 -24.85 3.28 15.45
N LEU A 125 -24.65 4.07 14.39
CA LEU A 125 -23.42 4.08 13.61
C LEU A 125 -22.87 5.51 13.51
N LEU A 126 -21.63 5.72 13.94
CA LEU A 126 -20.99 7.03 13.97
C LEU A 126 -19.80 7.05 13.00
N PHE A 127 -19.87 7.85 11.95
CA PHE A 127 -18.72 8.11 11.07
C PHE A 127 -17.91 9.30 11.58
N LEU A 128 -16.59 9.14 11.62
CA LEU A 128 -15.60 10.20 11.87
C LEU A 128 -14.71 10.35 10.65
N ARG A 129 -14.28 11.58 10.37
CA ARG A 129 -13.60 11.93 9.12
C ARG A 129 -12.27 12.61 9.35
N GLY A 130 -11.21 12.07 8.74
CA GLY A 130 -9.89 12.68 8.67
C GLY A 130 -9.30 13.03 10.04
N ASN A 131 -8.56 14.14 10.08
CA ASN A 131 -7.83 14.56 11.27
C ASN A 131 -8.78 15.10 12.37
N PRO A 132 -8.68 14.59 13.61
CA PRO A 132 -9.52 15.00 14.72
C PRO A 132 -8.90 16.19 15.44
N THR A 133 -9.66 16.75 16.38
CA THR A 133 -9.11 17.60 17.46
C THR A 133 -9.09 16.80 18.76
N PRO A 134 -8.28 17.20 19.78
CA PRO A 134 -8.25 16.54 21.07
C PRO A 134 -9.64 16.43 21.73
N GLU A 135 -10.46 17.46 21.56
CA GLU A 135 -11.79 17.55 22.16
C GLU A 135 -12.75 16.56 21.52
N TRP A 136 -12.68 16.40 20.19
CA TRP A 136 -13.43 15.37 19.51
C TRP A 136 -13.08 13.97 20.03
N LEU A 137 -11.79 13.66 20.17
CA LEU A 137 -11.37 12.35 20.69
C LEU A 137 -11.78 12.13 22.15
N ASN A 138 -11.64 13.15 23.00
CA ASN A 138 -12.02 13.06 24.41
C ASN A 138 -13.53 12.90 24.58
N THR A 139 -14.34 13.70 23.86
CA THR A 139 -15.80 13.64 23.91
C THR A 139 -16.31 12.32 23.35
N ILE A 140 -15.83 11.86 22.19
CA ILE A 140 -16.22 10.57 21.62
C ILE A 140 -15.75 9.41 22.51
N GLY A 141 -14.52 9.51 23.03
CA GLY A 141 -13.96 8.53 23.95
C GLY A 141 -14.84 8.27 25.16
N TYR A 142 -15.28 9.37 25.78
CA TYR A 142 -16.20 9.35 26.90
C TYR A 142 -17.62 8.89 26.51
N MET A 143 -18.27 9.56 25.56
CA MET A 143 -19.68 9.35 25.26
C MET A 143 -19.96 7.99 24.58
N CYS A 144 -18.99 7.47 23.82
CA CYS A 144 -19.14 6.22 23.06
C CYS A 144 -18.41 5.02 23.70
N ASN A 145 -17.92 5.16 24.93
CA ASN A 145 -17.20 4.11 25.67
C ASN A 145 -16.01 3.52 24.90
N ILE A 146 -15.23 4.38 24.22
CA ILE A 146 -14.12 3.94 23.35
C ILE A 146 -12.90 3.65 24.20
N ASP A 147 -12.25 2.52 23.95
CA ASP A 147 -10.94 2.24 24.54
C ASP A 147 -9.87 3.09 23.81
N PRO A 148 -9.00 3.84 24.54
CA PRO A 148 -7.93 4.65 23.99
C PRO A 148 -7.01 3.95 22.97
N GLU A 149 -6.88 2.62 23.05
CA GLU A 149 -6.16 1.80 22.09
C GLU A 149 -6.69 1.99 20.65
N PHE A 150 -7.99 2.24 20.49
CA PHE A 150 -8.61 2.58 19.20
C PHE A 150 -7.95 3.80 18.55
N PHE A 151 -7.81 4.87 19.34
CA PHE A 151 -7.22 6.12 18.89
C PHE A 151 -5.72 5.96 18.65
N LEU A 152 -5.03 5.26 19.56
CA LEU A 152 -3.60 4.98 19.43
C LEU A 152 -3.30 4.24 18.13
N ARG A 153 -4.09 3.21 17.81
CA ARG A 153 -3.94 2.45 16.57
C ARG A 153 -4.20 3.32 15.36
N HIS A 154 -5.33 4.03 15.30
CA HIS A 154 -5.65 4.83 14.12
C HIS A 154 -4.62 5.96 13.90
N LEU A 155 -4.05 6.52 14.98
CA LEU A 155 -2.98 7.52 14.94
C LEU A 155 -1.57 6.90 15.08
N ASP A 156 -1.37 5.68 14.60
CA ASP A 156 -0.09 4.94 14.68
C ASP A 156 1.12 5.77 14.22
N PHE A 157 0.97 6.61 13.19
CA PHE A 157 2.03 7.52 12.74
C PHE A 157 2.46 8.52 13.81
N ARG A 158 1.57 8.99 14.68
CA ARG A 158 1.90 9.91 15.79
C ARG A 158 2.46 9.19 17.00
N ALA A 159 2.16 7.90 17.17
CA ALA A 159 2.57 7.14 18.36
C ALA A 159 4.09 7.12 18.56
N THR A 160 4.89 7.18 17.48
CA THR A 160 6.36 7.13 17.52
C THR A 160 7.04 8.48 17.26
N ALA A 161 6.27 9.56 17.10
CA ALA A 161 6.83 10.89 16.81
C ALA A 161 7.74 11.36 17.96
N GLY A 162 9.06 11.46 17.69
CA GLY A 162 10.06 11.92 18.65
C GLY A 162 10.27 11.00 19.86
N LYS A 163 9.73 9.77 19.83
CA LYS A 163 9.76 8.80 20.93
C LYS A 163 10.20 7.42 20.43
N PRO A 164 10.73 6.54 21.31
CA PRO A 164 11.07 5.18 20.92
C PRO A 164 9.87 4.42 20.37
N ASP A 165 10.07 3.66 19.30
CA ASP A 165 9.08 2.68 18.85
C ASP A 165 9.12 1.47 19.79
N TYR A 166 7.96 1.13 20.35
CA TYR A 166 7.79 -0.03 21.23
C TYR A 166 7.34 -1.28 20.46
N PHE A 167 7.16 -1.20 19.14
CA PHE A 167 6.81 -2.30 18.24
C PHE A 167 5.55 -3.06 18.68
N ASN A 168 4.58 -2.35 19.24
CA ASN A 168 3.34 -2.91 19.77
C ASN A 168 2.27 -3.14 18.69
N LEU A 169 2.54 -2.76 17.44
CA LEU A 169 1.65 -2.96 16.30
C LEU A 169 2.31 -3.88 15.24
N PRO A 170 1.56 -4.84 14.67
CA PRO A 170 0.16 -5.16 14.95
C PRO A 170 -0.01 -5.93 16.28
N GLY A 171 -1.09 -5.64 17.01
CA GLY A 171 -1.45 -6.38 18.23
C GLY A 171 -1.95 -7.80 17.96
N LEU A 172 -2.01 -8.62 19.02
CA LEU A 172 -2.52 -10.01 18.94
C LEU A 172 -4.02 -10.05 18.60
N PRO A 173 -4.49 -11.00 17.77
CA PRO A 173 -5.91 -11.11 17.40
C PRO A 173 -6.86 -11.25 18.59
N SER A 174 -6.47 -11.98 19.63
CA SER A 174 -7.27 -12.16 20.86
C SER A 174 -7.48 -10.85 21.63
N SER A 175 -6.62 -9.85 21.42
CA SER A 175 -6.72 -8.51 22.00
C SER A 175 -7.46 -7.52 21.08
N LYS A 176 -8.05 -7.97 19.98
CA LYS A 176 -8.80 -7.15 19.00
C LYS A 176 -10.30 -7.49 18.94
N SER A 177 -10.90 -7.96 20.02
CA SER A 177 -12.27 -8.50 20.00
C SER A 177 -13.35 -7.50 19.57
N ASN A 178 -13.09 -6.20 19.66
CA ASN A 178 -14.02 -5.13 19.27
C ASN A 178 -13.45 -4.17 18.21
N PHE A 179 -12.28 -4.47 17.62
CA PHE A 179 -11.57 -3.58 16.70
C PHE A 179 -11.37 -4.22 15.33
N LEU A 180 -11.79 -3.50 14.30
CA LEU A 180 -11.52 -3.82 12.91
C LEU A 180 -10.67 -2.72 12.27
N ARG A 181 -9.84 -3.09 11.32
CA ARG A 181 -9.26 -2.14 10.38
C ARG A 181 -9.50 -2.63 8.96
N LEU A 182 -9.97 -1.73 8.11
CA LEU A 182 -10.05 -1.94 6.68
C LEU A 182 -9.10 -0.98 6.00
N HIS A 183 -8.56 -1.43 4.86
CA HIS A 183 -7.73 -0.62 3.98
C HIS A 183 -8.47 -0.51 2.66
N TRP A 184 -8.56 0.69 2.10
CA TRP A 184 -9.04 0.85 0.73
C TRP A 184 -8.00 1.54 -0.12
N THR A 185 -7.95 1.14 -1.39
CA THR A 185 -6.97 1.64 -2.35
C THR A 185 -7.67 2.51 -3.37
N THR A 186 -7.22 3.76 -3.49
CA THR A 186 -7.69 4.64 -4.55
C THR A 186 -6.66 4.67 -5.68
N ILE A 187 -7.11 4.37 -6.90
CA ILE A 187 -6.28 4.48 -8.09
C ILE A 187 -6.34 5.92 -8.60
N GLY A 188 -5.19 6.53 -8.80
CA GLY A 188 -5.05 7.82 -9.43
C GLY A 188 -4.60 7.70 -10.89
N SER A 189 -5.07 8.63 -11.72
CA SER A 189 -4.56 8.83 -13.09
C SER A 189 -3.95 10.21 -13.24
N ARG A 190 -2.96 10.31 -14.14
CA ARG A 190 -2.25 11.55 -14.49
C ARG A 190 -2.44 11.83 -15.98
N GLY A 191 -2.88 13.03 -16.32
CA GLY A 191 -2.98 13.49 -17.71
C GLY A 191 -1.60 13.63 -18.36
N ALA A 192 -1.34 12.85 -19.40
CA ALA A 192 -0.05 12.77 -20.06
C ALA A 192 0.08 13.75 -21.24
N THR A 193 1.07 14.65 -21.17
CA THR A 193 1.90 14.99 -22.35
C THR A 193 3.07 14.00 -22.53
N PHE A 194 3.11 12.96 -21.68
CA PHE A 194 4.12 11.88 -21.66
C PHE A 194 4.09 10.91 -22.84
N GLU A 195 3.12 11.01 -23.75
CA GLU A 195 2.98 10.07 -24.88
C GLU A 195 4.16 10.10 -25.87
N ARG A 196 5.06 11.09 -25.80
CA ARG A 196 6.27 11.09 -26.65
C ARG A 196 7.48 10.33 -26.07
N HIS A 197 7.56 10.11 -24.75
CA HIS A 197 8.76 9.50 -24.13
C HIS A 197 8.51 8.49 -22.99
N GLY A 198 7.24 8.20 -22.63
CA GLY A 198 6.85 7.32 -21.51
C GLY A 198 7.19 5.83 -21.62
N ARG A 199 8.33 5.49 -22.21
CA ARG A 199 8.94 4.16 -22.26
C ARG A 199 10.30 4.12 -21.56
N ASP A 200 10.79 5.23 -21.02
CA ASP A 200 12.06 5.23 -20.31
C ASP A 200 11.84 4.87 -18.84
N GLN A 201 12.47 3.78 -18.38
CA GLN A 201 12.40 3.41 -16.97
C GLN A 201 12.88 4.52 -16.08
N GLU A 202 13.94 5.20 -16.53
CA GLU A 202 14.66 6.15 -15.72
C GLU A 202 13.69 7.24 -15.22
N GLU A 203 12.74 7.65 -16.07
CA GLU A 203 11.67 8.57 -15.70
C GLU A 203 10.73 8.01 -14.64
N VAL A 204 10.34 6.73 -14.73
CA VAL A 204 9.48 6.07 -13.74
C VAL A 204 10.21 5.92 -12.39
N GLU A 205 11.50 5.60 -12.40
CA GLU A 205 12.32 5.51 -11.20
C GLU A 205 12.55 6.87 -10.55
N LEU A 206 12.81 7.91 -11.34
CA LEU A 206 12.86 9.29 -10.86
C LEU A 206 11.54 9.70 -10.23
N LEU A 207 10.40 9.34 -10.86
CA LEU A 207 9.07 9.61 -10.33
C LEU A 207 8.81 8.86 -9.01
N ARG A 208 9.23 7.59 -8.91
CA ARG A 208 9.13 6.79 -7.67
C ARG A 208 9.96 7.39 -6.56
N ASN A 209 11.20 7.77 -6.83
CA ASN A 209 12.12 8.36 -5.85
C ASN A 209 11.63 9.72 -5.37
N ASP A 210 11.18 10.60 -6.28
CA ASP A 210 10.62 11.90 -5.93
C ASP A 210 9.32 11.74 -5.10
N SER A 211 8.44 10.84 -5.52
CA SER A 211 7.19 10.57 -4.79
C SER A 211 7.45 10.00 -3.40
N ALA A 212 8.42 9.10 -3.25
CA ALA A 212 8.81 8.53 -1.95
C ALA A 212 9.33 9.61 -0.99
N ARG A 213 10.22 10.48 -1.45
CA ARG A 213 10.74 11.61 -0.66
C ARG A 213 9.62 12.59 -0.24
N ARG A 214 8.70 12.90 -1.15
CA ARG A 214 7.54 13.75 -0.84
C ARG A 214 6.60 13.09 0.15
N MET A 215 6.40 11.78 0.04
CA MET A 215 5.59 11.02 0.97
C MET A 215 6.22 11.01 2.37
N GLU A 216 7.53 10.82 2.48
CA GLU A 216 8.27 10.90 3.74
C GLU A 216 8.11 12.28 4.40
N HIS A 217 8.32 13.35 3.64
CA HIS A 217 8.08 14.71 4.11
C HIS A 217 6.63 14.94 4.55
N TYR A 218 5.65 14.48 3.76
CA TYR A 218 4.23 14.57 4.11
C TYR A 218 3.92 13.83 5.43
N LEU A 219 4.45 12.62 5.60
CA LEU A 219 4.25 11.84 6.82
C LEU A 219 4.87 12.56 8.01
N ASP A 220 6.09 13.09 7.90
CA ASP A 220 6.73 13.83 8.99
C ASP A 220 5.96 15.10 9.38
N GLU A 221 5.43 15.85 8.42
CA GLU A 221 4.54 16.99 8.70
C GLU A 221 3.26 16.53 9.42
N THR A 222 2.66 15.43 8.97
CA THR A 222 1.43 14.85 9.54
C THR A 222 1.64 14.33 10.97
N ARG A 223 2.82 13.73 11.23
CA ARG A 223 3.27 13.29 12.56
C ARG A 223 3.43 14.45 13.52
N SER A 224 4.00 15.56 13.06
CA SER A 224 4.18 16.76 13.88
C SER A 224 2.85 17.42 14.27
N GLY A 225 1.78 17.21 13.48
CA GLY A 225 0.44 17.75 13.73
C GLY A 225 0.27 19.25 13.47
N HIS A 226 1.35 20.03 13.33
CA HIS A 226 1.32 21.51 13.32
C HIS A 226 0.61 22.12 12.09
N LYS A 227 0.54 21.39 10.97
CA LYS A 227 -0.08 21.86 9.71
C LYS A 227 -1.44 21.25 9.43
N MET A 228 -1.89 20.30 10.26
CA MET A 228 -3.13 19.58 10.06
C MET A 228 -4.33 20.38 10.59
N LYS A 229 -5.36 20.54 9.77
CA LYS A 229 -6.66 21.09 10.19
C LYS A 229 -7.62 19.97 10.55
N ILE A 230 -8.72 20.31 11.21
CA ILE A 230 -9.82 19.36 11.42
C ILE A 230 -10.34 18.84 10.08
N CYS A 231 -10.71 17.56 10.02
CA CYS A 231 -11.15 16.84 8.84
C CYS A 231 -10.10 16.67 7.73
N ASP A 232 -8.89 17.22 7.81
CA ASP A 232 -7.90 16.98 6.75
C ASP A 232 -7.67 15.48 6.54
N SER A 233 -7.64 15.04 5.28
CA SER A 233 -7.48 13.63 4.96
C SER A 233 -6.06 13.13 5.26
N PHE A 234 -5.96 11.89 5.73
CA PHE A 234 -4.69 11.18 5.85
C PHE A 234 -4.45 10.32 4.62
N VAL A 235 -3.21 10.25 4.15
CA VAL A 235 -2.77 9.25 3.16
C VAL A 235 -1.69 8.40 3.82
N ARG A 236 -1.89 7.08 3.87
CA ARG A 236 -0.98 6.18 4.57
C ARG A 236 0.19 5.78 3.69
N ARG A 237 -0.09 5.49 2.42
CA ARG A 237 0.90 5.01 1.45
C ARG A 237 0.61 5.55 0.06
N PHE A 238 1.64 5.66 -0.75
CA PHE A 238 1.57 6.13 -2.12
C PHE A 238 2.50 5.32 -3.01
N ALA A 239 1.99 4.81 -4.13
CA ALA A 239 2.71 3.96 -5.05
C ALA A 239 2.60 4.46 -6.50
N VAL A 240 3.72 4.47 -7.22
CA VAL A 240 3.79 4.86 -8.64
C VAL A 240 3.97 3.63 -9.50
N HIS A 241 2.94 3.32 -10.28
CA HIS A 241 2.91 2.12 -11.11
C HIS A 241 3.52 2.34 -12.49
N ASP A 242 3.19 3.48 -13.10
CA ASP A 242 3.82 3.96 -14.34
C ASP A 242 3.71 5.50 -14.43
N GLY A 243 4.11 6.08 -15.57
CA GLY A 243 4.03 7.54 -15.80
C GLY A 243 2.61 8.12 -15.77
N THR A 244 1.57 7.28 -15.83
CA THR A 244 0.16 7.68 -15.96
C THR A 244 -0.72 7.25 -14.77
N HIS A 245 -0.30 6.25 -14.00
CA HIS A 245 -1.08 5.66 -12.92
C HIS A 245 -0.29 5.60 -11.62
N PHE A 246 -1.00 5.87 -10.53
CA PHE A 246 -0.54 5.68 -9.16
C PHE A 246 -1.66 5.08 -8.33
N SER A 247 -1.35 4.58 -7.14
CA SER A 247 -2.34 4.29 -6.13
C SER A 247 -1.93 4.91 -4.80
N PHE A 248 -2.90 5.12 -3.94
CA PHE A 248 -2.65 5.47 -2.56
C PHE A 248 -3.65 4.76 -1.65
N GLU A 249 -3.23 4.54 -0.42
CA GLU A 249 -3.97 3.78 0.58
C GLU A 249 -4.39 4.68 1.73
N GLN A 250 -5.57 4.38 2.26
CA GLN A 250 -6.18 5.05 3.39
C GLN A 250 -6.86 4.00 4.27
N ASP A 251 -6.85 4.24 5.57
CA ASP A 251 -7.36 3.33 6.58
C ASP A 251 -8.75 3.72 7.05
N VAL A 252 -9.50 2.70 7.47
CA VAL A 252 -10.74 2.83 8.23
C VAL A 252 -10.61 2.00 9.49
N SER A 253 -10.60 2.65 10.65
CA SER A 253 -10.68 1.97 11.93
C SER A 253 -12.13 1.87 12.37
N ILE A 254 -12.56 0.69 12.79
CA ILE A 254 -13.93 0.45 13.27
C ILE A 254 -13.83 -0.10 14.69
N CYS A 255 -14.67 0.42 15.59
CA CYS A 255 -14.86 -0.19 16.89
C CYS A 255 -16.34 -0.42 17.18
N ILE A 256 -16.64 -1.57 17.79
CA ILE A 256 -17.99 -1.98 18.15
C ILE A 256 -18.11 -1.98 19.68
N ASN A 257 -18.90 -1.07 20.22
CA ASN A 257 -19.05 -0.94 21.67
C ASN A 257 -20.50 -1.20 22.09
N SER A 258 -20.66 -1.89 23.22
CA SER A 258 -21.95 -2.03 23.90
C SER A 258 -22.06 -0.94 24.97
N ILE A 259 -23.22 -0.28 25.02
CA ILE A 259 -23.53 0.78 25.98
C ILE A 259 -24.92 0.44 26.53
N GLY A 260 -25.00 0.03 27.80
CA GLY A 260 -26.28 -0.45 28.37
C GLY A 260 -26.87 -1.60 27.55
N ASN A 261 -28.12 -1.43 27.10
CA ASN A 261 -28.82 -2.39 26.21
C ASN A 261 -28.66 -2.04 24.71
N SER A 262 -27.95 -0.96 24.39
CA SER A 262 -27.69 -0.51 23.02
C SER A 262 -26.25 -0.88 22.59
N TRP A 263 -25.97 -0.67 21.32
CA TRP A 263 -24.63 -0.71 20.79
C TRP A 263 -24.38 0.47 19.85
N ILE A 264 -23.12 0.88 19.77
CA ILE A 264 -22.65 1.89 18.82
C ILE A 264 -21.44 1.36 18.08
N VAL A 265 -21.45 1.53 16.76
CA VAL A 265 -20.31 1.26 15.90
C VAL A 265 -19.69 2.59 15.51
N VAL A 266 -18.43 2.82 15.86
CA VAL A 266 -17.71 4.03 15.45
C VAL A 266 -16.77 3.66 14.31
N VAL A 267 -16.93 4.34 13.17
CA VAL A 267 -16.16 4.16 11.95
C VAL A 267 -15.34 5.42 11.71
N TRP A 268 -14.04 5.35 11.91
CA TRP A 268 -13.13 6.45 11.68
C TRP A 268 -12.35 6.24 10.39
N GLN A 269 -12.63 7.10 9.41
CA GLN A 269 -12.00 7.08 8.10
C GLN A 269 -10.90 8.13 8.03
N ASP A 270 -9.79 7.77 7.38
CA ASP A 270 -8.77 8.71 6.94
C ASP A 270 -9.29 9.76 5.96
N VAL A 271 -10.38 9.46 5.26
CA VAL A 271 -11.00 10.35 4.27
C VAL A 271 -11.81 11.43 4.99
N GLY A 272 -11.43 12.69 4.77
CA GLY A 272 -12.18 13.84 5.23
C GLY A 272 -12.31 14.91 4.16
N SER A 273 -11.57 16.00 4.28
CA SER A 273 -11.50 17.11 3.33
C SER A 273 -10.80 16.67 2.05
N ASP A 274 -11.16 17.30 0.93
CA ASP A 274 -10.54 17.07 -0.37
C ASP A 274 -9.01 17.19 -0.26
N LEU A 275 -8.28 16.25 -0.89
CA LEU A 275 -6.82 16.18 -0.80
C LEU A 275 -6.11 17.42 -1.33
N THR A 276 -6.80 18.30 -2.06
CA THR A 276 -6.31 19.61 -2.53
C THR A 276 -6.32 20.71 -1.46
N GLN A 277 -7.03 20.50 -0.34
CA GLN A 277 -7.22 21.49 0.72
C GLN A 277 -6.29 21.27 1.93
N GLY A 278 -5.80 20.04 2.08
CA GLY A 278 -4.92 19.62 3.17
C GLY A 278 -3.43 19.80 2.86
N PRO A 279 -2.54 19.16 3.64
CA PRO A 279 -1.11 19.20 3.41
C PRO A 279 -0.72 18.64 2.04
N SER A 280 0.30 19.24 1.42
CA SER A 280 0.76 18.84 0.09
C SER A 280 1.41 17.46 0.15
N GLY A 281 1.10 16.63 -0.85
CA GLY A 281 1.67 15.30 -1.02
C GLY A 281 1.89 14.95 -2.48
N PRO A 282 2.44 13.76 -2.78
CA PRO A 282 2.80 13.33 -4.13
C PRO A 282 1.61 13.19 -5.11
N TRP A 283 0.37 13.30 -4.62
CA TRP A 283 -0.85 13.25 -5.44
C TRP A 283 -1.23 14.58 -6.11
N LEU A 284 -0.70 15.73 -5.66
CA LEU A 284 -1.05 17.06 -6.20
C LEU A 284 -0.01 17.67 -7.13
N GLU A 285 1.27 17.38 -6.91
CA GLU A 285 2.36 18.14 -7.51
C GLU A 285 3.14 17.34 -8.57
N SER A 286 3.57 18.04 -9.62
CA SER A 286 4.52 17.51 -10.60
C SER A 286 5.94 17.49 -10.03
N PRO A 287 6.75 16.45 -10.33
CA PRO A 287 8.19 16.44 -10.05
C PRO A 287 8.91 17.64 -10.67
N ASN A 288 8.48 18.06 -11.87
CA ASN A 288 9.03 19.18 -12.61
C ASN A 288 7.95 20.26 -12.77
N ARG A 289 8.09 21.39 -12.07
CA ARG A 289 7.16 22.55 -12.00
C ARG A 289 6.80 23.22 -13.35
N SER A 290 7.10 22.60 -14.50
CA SER A 290 6.97 23.16 -15.85
C SER A 290 5.71 22.75 -16.62
N TYR A 291 4.89 21.80 -16.15
CA TYR A 291 3.69 21.38 -16.88
C TYR A 291 2.44 21.32 -15.99
N SER A 292 1.28 21.68 -16.56
CA SER A 292 -0.02 21.60 -15.88
C SER A 292 -0.46 20.14 -15.73
N TRP A 293 0.11 19.43 -14.76
CA TRP A 293 -0.31 18.08 -14.40
C TRP A 293 -1.76 18.13 -13.92
N LYS A 294 -2.60 17.27 -14.50
CA LYS A 294 -3.97 17.03 -14.02
C LYS A 294 -3.99 15.62 -13.44
N THR A 295 -3.83 15.52 -12.13
CA THR A 295 -4.09 14.28 -11.40
C THR A 295 -5.59 14.19 -11.09
N ARG A 296 -6.13 12.97 -11.09
CA ARG A 296 -7.50 12.69 -10.64
C ARG A 296 -7.55 11.31 -10.00
N ALA A 297 -8.35 11.16 -8.95
CA ALA A 297 -8.77 9.85 -8.49
C ALA A 297 -9.74 9.23 -9.49
N LEU A 298 -9.57 7.94 -9.76
CA LEU A 298 -10.54 7.13 -10.49
C LEU A 298 -11.62 6.67 -9.52
N PRO A 299 -12.88 6.61 -9.95
CA PRO A 299 -13.96 6.14 -9.09
C PRO A 299 -13.80 4.64 -8.77
N THR A 300 -14.13 4.27 -7.53
CA THR A 300 -14.28 2.87 -7.13
C THR A 300 -15.55 2.33 -7.77
N MET A 301 -15.38 1.43 -8.74
CA MET A 301 -16.50 0.86 -9.48
C MET A 301 -17.12 -0.29 -8.68
N GLN A 302 -18.29 -0.04 -8.10
CA GLN A 302 -19.07 -1.04 -7.38
C GLN A 302 -20.17 -1.63 -8.27
N TYR A 303 -20.54 -2.88 -8.01
CA TYR A 303 -21.63 -3.55 -8.72
C TYR A 303 -22.70 -4.08 -7.76
N LYS A 304 -23.96 -3.78 -8.07
CA LYS A 304 -25.15 -4.41 -7.50
C LYS A 304 -26.04 -4.88 -8.67
N PRO A 305 -26.67 -6.06 -8.57
CA PRO A 305 -27.62 -6.50 -9.59
C PRO A 305 -28.64 -5.41 -9.91
N ASN A 306 -28.88 -5.18 -11.21
CA ASN A 306 -29.84 -4.20 -11.73
C ASN A 306 -29.58 -2.72 -11.39
N MET A 307 -28.44 -2.35 -10.78
CA MET A 307 -28.18 -0.95 -10.35
C MET A 307 -28.27 0.08 -11.47
N ALA A 308 -27.97 -0.31 -12.71
CA ALA A 308 -28.06 0.58 -13.87
C ALA A 308 -29.52 0.86 -14.27
N LEU A 309 -30.45 -0.04 -13.93
CA LEU A 309 -31.89 0.12 -14.18
C LEU A 309 -32.56 1.01 -13.12
N ASP A 310 -32.00 1.04 -11.90
CA ASP A 310 -32.46 1.88 -10.79
C ASP A 310 -31.92 3.32 -10.87
N ALA A 311 -31.07 3.61 -11.86
CA ALA A 311 -30.47 4.92 -12.04
C ALA A 311 -31.56 5.95 -12.41
N ARG A 312 -31.85 6.86 -11.47
CA ARG A 312 -32.70 8.03 -11.75
C ARG A 312 -31.96 8.95 -12.71
N ILE A 313 -32.66 9.45 -13.73
CA ILE A 313 -32.11 10.45 -14.66
C ILE A 313 -31.62 11.64 -13.83
N PRO A 314 -30.31 11.92 -13.82
CA PRO A 314 -29.82 13.06 -13.07
C PRO A 314 -30.47 14.31 -13.66
N VAL A 315 -31.06 15.14 -12.80
CA VAL A 315 -31.52 16.48 -13.20
C VAL A 315 -30.31 17.17 -13.82
N VAL A 316 -30.38 17.46 -15.11
CA VAL A 316 -29.31 18.13 -15.86
C VAL A 316 -29.06 19.46 -15.16
N ARG A 317 -28.04 19.52 -14.30
CA ARG A 317 -27.58 20.77 -13.72
C ARG A 317 -27.07 21.60 -14.91
N ARG A 318 -27.74 22.73 -15.18
CA ARG A 318 -27.26 23.70 -16.16
C ARG A 318 -25.80 24.04 -15.82
N PRO A 319 -24.93 24.23 -16.82
CA PRO A 319 -23.55 24.67 -16.59
C PRO A 319 -23.58 26.15 -16.18
N SER A 320 -24.07 26.44 -14.99
CA SER A 320 -24.01 27.75 -14.34
C SER A 320 -23.15 27.59 -13.10
N GLU A 321 -21.85 27.78 -13.27
CA GLU A 321 -20.92 28.43 -12.35
C GLU A 321 -19.51 28.27 -12.91
N GLY A 322 -18.66 29.28 -12.70
CA GLY A 322 -17.31 29.37 -13.24
C GLY A 322 -16.41 28.19 -12.87
N PRO A 323 -15.11 28.20 -13.25
CA PRO A 323 -14.21 27.08 -13.00
C PRO A 323 -14.19 26.75 -11.50
N GLN A 324 -14.89 25.67 -11.11
CA GLN A 324 -14.83 25.17 -9.75
C GLN A 324 -13.35 24.83 -9.44
N PRO A 325 -12.85 25.12 -8.23
CA PRO A 325 -11.51 24.71 -7.85
C PRO A 325 -11.34 23.22 -8.12
N ARG A 326 -10.19 22.82 -8.67
CA ARG A 326 -9.91 21.43 -9.10
C ARG A 326 -10.10 20.47 -7.91
N LYS A 327 -11.26 19.81 -7.81
CA LYS A 327 -11.55 18.81 -6.76
C LYS A 327 -10.83 17.50 -7.05
N PHE A 328 -10.19 16.92 -6.04
CA PHE A 328 -9.69 15.56 -6.05
C PHE A 328 -10.74 14.63 -5.43
N ALA A 329 -11.80 14.35 -6.19
CA ALA A 329 -12.96 13.61 -5.71
C ALA A 329 -12.67 12.12 -5.51
N GLN A 330 -12.86 11.62 -4.29
CA GLN A 330 -12.64 10.22 -3.91
C GLN A 330 -13.98 9.52 -3.67
N SER A 331 -14.18 8.31 -4.19
CA SER A 331 -15.45 7.57 -3.96
C SER A 331 -15.71 7.31 -2.47
N ALA A 332 -14.66 7.10 -1.68
CA ALA A 332 -14.77 6.89 -0.24
C ALA A 332 -15.35 8.11 0.50
N SER A 333 -15.25 9.34 -0.04
CA SER A 333 -15.81 10.53 0.59
C SER A 333 -17.35 10.56 0.56
N LEU A 334 -18.01 9.60 -0.08
CA LEU A 334 -19.47 9.49 -0.10
C LEU A 334 -20.00 8.50 0.95
N LEU A 335 -19.14 7.67 1.54
CA LEU A 335 -19.56 6.58 2.42
C LEU A 335 -20.25 7.10 3.69
N TYR A 336 -19.84 8.25 4.20
CA TYR A 336 -20.45 8.84 5.40
C TYR A 336 -21.75 9.62 5.11
N LEU A 337 -22.14 9.82 3.85
CA LEU A 337 -23.32 10.62 3.45
C LEU A 337 -24.54 9.75 3.15
N ASP A 338 -24.34 8.66 2.42
CA ASP A 338 -25.43 7.81 1.92
C ASP A 338 -25.36 6.39 2.49
N TYR A 339 -24.86 6.24 3.72
CA TYR A 339 -24.63 4.92 4.30
C TYR A 339 -25.94 4.13 4.52
N GLY A 340 -25.89 2.83 4.26
CA GLY A 340 -26.93 1.89 4.68
C GLY A 340 -28.20 1.86 3.82
N LYS A 341 -28.28 2.62 2.71
CA LYS A 341 -29.43 2.58 1.77
C LYS A 341 -29.64 1.23 1.11
N GLY A 342 -28.61 0.40 1.04
CA GLY A 342 -28.65 -0.93 0.46
C GLY A 342 -28.85 -2.06 1.46
N LEU A 343 -28.92 -1.73 2.76
CA LEU A 343 -29.02 -2.69 3.86
C LEU A 343 -30.49 -2.91 4.24
N ASP A 344 -30.79 -4.12 4.69
CA ASP A 344 -32.06 -4.41 5.35
C ASP A 344 -32.14 -3.68 6.70
N GLU A 345 -33.21 -2.91 6.91
CA GLU A 345 -33.37 -2.03 8.07
C GLU A 345 -33.45 -2.83 9.38
N GLU A 346 -34.17 -3.96 9.39
CA GLU A 346 -34.36 -4.80 10.57
C GLU A 346 -33.05 -5.47 10.99
N LEU A 347 -32.31 -6.05 10.02
CA LEU A 347 -31.02 -6.68 10.28
C LEU A 347 -29.95 -5.65 10.70
N ALA A 348 -29.99 -4.45 10.11
CA ALA A 348 -29.07 -3.36 10.45
C ALA A 348 -29.28 -2.84 11.88
N ALA A 349 -30.53 -2.74 12.33
CA ALA A 349 -30.83 -2.31 13.70
C ALA A 349 -30.36 -3.34 14.75
N TYR A 350 -30.42 -4.62 14.43
CA TYR A 350 -30.12 -5.70 15.38
C TYR A 350 -28.64 -6.10 15.42
N ASN A 351 -27.96 -6.17 14.27
CA ASN A 351 -26.64 -6.76 14.18
C ASN A 351 -25.54 -5.73 13.78
N PRO A 352 -24.56 -5.44 14.66
CA PRO A 352 -23.52 -4.46 14.37
C PRO A 352 -22.56 -4.88 13.25
N PHE A 353 -22.36 -6.18 13.04
CA PHE A 353 -21.50 -6.68 11.96
C PHE A 353 -22.19 -6.55 10.60
N TYR A 354 -23.51 -6.78 10.52
CA TYR A 354 -24.28 -6.61 9.28
C TYR A 354 -24.20 -5.18 8.75
N VAL A 355 -24.22 -4.20 9.65
CA VAL A 355 -24.07 -2.80 9.29
C VAL A 355 -22.77 -2.54 8.57
N LEU A 356 -21.68 -3.26 8.86
CA LEU A 356 -20.37 -3.06 8.24
C LEU A 356 -20.25 -3.64 6.82
N THR A 357 -21.26 -4.38 6.35
CA THR A 357 -21.18 -5.12 5.08
C THR A 357 -20.94 -4.21 3.88
N ASP A 358 -21.49 -2.99 3.87
CA ASP A 358 -21.25 -2.03 2.77
C ASP A 358 -19.83 -1.48 2.79
N LEU A 359 -19.18 -1.34 3.96
CA LEU A 359 -17.76 -1.00 4.04
C LEU A 359 -16.89 -2.14 3.52
N PHE A 360 -17.17 -3.39 3.90
CA PHE A 360 -16.45 -4.56 3.38
C PHE A 360 -16.59 -4.69 1.86
N LYS A 361 -17.80 -4.49 1.31
CA LYS A 361 -18.02 -4.48 -0.15
C LYS A 361 -17.21 -3.38 -0.82
N PHE A 362 -17.25 -2.15 -0.29
CA PHE A 362 -16.46 -1.06 -0.85
C PHE A 362 -14.97 -1.39 -0.87
N THR A 363 -14.44 -1.92 0.25
CA THR A 363 -13.05 -2.39 0.34
C THR A 363 -12.75 -3.46 -0.72
N ALA A 364 -13.59 -4.49 -0.82
CA ALA A 364 -13.42 -5.56 -1.80
C ALA A 364 -13.43 -5.05 -3.25
N PHE A 365 -14.32 -4.11 -3.58
CA PHE A 365 -14.38 -3.48 -4.91
C PHE A 365 -13.17 -2.59 -5.20
N SER A 366 -12.66 -1.88 -4.20
CA SER A 366 -11.43 -1.09 -4.35
C SER A 366 -10.21 -2.00 -4.60
N GLU A 367 -10.13 -3.11 -3.88
CA GLU A 367 -9.03 -4.07 -3.97
C GLU A 367 -9.05 -4.84 -5.30
N ILE A 368 -10.20 -5.36 -5.73
CA ILE A 368 -10.29 -6.06 -7.01
C ILE A 368 -9.94 -5.14 -8.18
N GLN A 369 -10.33 -3.87 -8.12
CA GLN A 369 -10.01 -2.88 -9.15
C GLN A 369 -8.50 -2.61 -9.18
N PHE A 370 -7.86 -2.53 -8.02
CA PHE A 370 -6.41 -2.43 -7.89
C PHE A 370 -5.71 -3.67 -8.48
N LEU A 371 -6.12 -4.88 -8.12
CA LEU A 371 -5.55 -6.12 -8.64
C LEU A 371 -5.72 -6.25 -10.16
N ASN A 372 -6.86 -5.82 -10.71
CA ASN A 372 -7.09 -5.76 -12.17
C ASN A 372 -6.08 -4.82 -12.87
N MET A 373 -5.81 -3.65 -12.27
CA MET A 373 -4.80 -2.71 -12.79
C MET A 373 -3.41 -3.35 -12.73
N MET A 374 -3.04 -3.95 -11.60
CA MET A 374 -1.73 -4.60 -11.42
C MET A 374 -1.53 -5.72 -12.42
N GLU A 375 -2.51 -6.59 -12.62
CA GLU A 375 -2.47 -7.64 -13.65
C GLU A 375 -2.22 -7.05 -15.05
N THR A 376 -2.96 -6.01 -15.42
CA THR A 376 -2.80 -5.33 -16.71
C THR A 376 -1.39 -4.76 -16.89
N LYS A 377 -0.78 -4.24 -15.82
CA LYS A 377 0.60 -3.71 -15.88
C LYS A 377 1.63 -4.83 -15.94
N LEU A 378 1.48 -5.87 -15.12
CA LEU A 378 2.40 -7.02 -15.09
C LEU A 378 2.43 -7.79 -16.41
N MET A 379 1.28 -7.94 -17.08
CA MET A 379 1.20 -8.57 -18.40
C MET A 379 1.98 -7.78 -19.47
N LYS A 380 2.05 -6.45 -19.36
CA LYS A 380 2.85 -5.62 -20.27
C LYS A 380 4.35 -5.76 -20.02
N GLU A 381 4.77 -5.87 -18.76
CA GLU A 381 6.18 -6.01 -18.37
C GLU A 381 6.79 -7.37 -18.73
N THR A 382 5.95 -8.41 -18.84
CA THR A 382 6.37 -9.79 -19.13
C THR A 382 6.18 -10.17 -20.60
N ASP A 383 5.69 -9.25 -21.44
CA ASP A 383 5.59 -9.45 -22.88
C ASP A 383 6.99 -9.63 -23.49
N PHE A 384 7.17 -10.75 -24.21
CA PHE A 384 8.42 -11.13 -24.85
C PHE A 384 8.95 -10.07 -25.82
N SER A 385 8.07 -9.29 -26.45
CA SER A 385 8.47 -8.20 -27.34
C SER A 385 9.15 -7.04 -26.60
N VAL A 386 8.74 -6.79 -25.36
CA VAL A 386 9.31 -5.76 -24.47
C VAL A 386 10.65 -6.22 -23.90
N ILE A 387 10.75 -7.49 -23.51
CA ILE A 387 11.97 -8.12 -22.95
C ILE A 387 13.16 -8.06 -23.92
N ASN A 388 12.91 -8.14 -25.24
CA ASN A 388 13.96 -8.06 -26.27
C ASN A 388 14.32 -6.64 -26.71
N SER A 389 13.56 -5.62 -26.26
CA SER A 389 13.81 -4.23 -26.62
C SER A 389 14.85 -3.59 -25.69
N ARG A 390 15.77 -2.79 -26.25
CA ARG A 390 16.96 -2.22 -25.58
C ARG A 390 16.66 -1.13 -24.52
N HIS A 391 15.40 -0.90 -24.18
CA HIS A 391 14.99 0.12 -23.20
C HIS A 391 14.27 -0.60 -22.07
N SER A 392 15.04 -1.02 -21.09
CA SER A 392 14.60 -1.98 -20.07
C SER A 392 14.26 -1.27 -18.78
N PRO A 393 13.15 -1.73 -18.20
CA PRO A 393 13.18 -2.09 -16.78
C PRO A 393 12.23 -3.18 -16.31
N THR A 394 12.44 -4.40 -16.74
CA THR A 394 11.54 -5.48 -16.33
C THR A 394 11.80 -5.94 -14.88
N LEU A 395 13.04 -5.92 -14.37
CA LEU A 395 13.30 -6.41 -13.00
C LEU A 395 12.87 -5.42 -11.90
N SER A 396 13.19 -4.13 -12.04
CA SER A 396 12.84 -3.08 -11.08
C SER A 396 11.32 -2.94 -10.93
N ASN A 397 10.58 -2.97 -12.05
CA ASN A 397 9.11 -2.91 -12.04
C ASN A 397 8.48 -4.14 -11.41
N LEU A 398 9.01 -5.34 -11.67
CA LEU A 398 8.52 -6.57 -11.04
C LEU A 398 8.82 -6.60 -9.54
N LEU A 399 10.01 -6.18 -9.10
CA LEU A 399 10.35 -6.08 -7.67
C LEU A 399 9.47 -5.07 -6.95
N TYR A 400 9.27 -3.89 -7.55
CA TYR A 400 8.41 -2.85 -6.99
C TYR A 400 6.95 -3.32 -6.88
N SER A 401 6.43 -3.94 -7.94
CA SER A 401 5.07 -4.48 -7.97
C SER A 401 4.88 -5.63 -6.97
N LYS A 402 5.88 -6.52 -6.85
CA LYS A 402 5.88 -7.60 -5.87
C LYS A 402 5.76 -7.08 -4.44
N LYS A 403 6.60 -6.09 -4.08
CA LYS A 403 6.57 -5.48 -2.74
C LYS A 403 5.18 -4.96 -2.38
N ILE A 404 4.51 -4.30 -3.32
CA ILE A 404 3.16 -3.77 -3.12
C ILE A 404 2.15 -4.93 -3.00
N LEU A 405 2.21 -5.92 -3.90
CA LEU A 405 1.30 -7.07 -3.85
C LEU A 405 1.44 -7.88 -2.56
N ASP A 406 2.66 -8.14 -2.08
CA ASP A 406 2.90 -8.87 -0.83
C ASP A 406 2.30 -8.14 0.38
N GLN A 407 2.35 -6.80 0.37
CA GLN A 407 1.69 -5.99 1.39
C GLN A 407 0.16 -6.11 1.32
N HIS A 408 -0.44 -6.02 0.13
CA HIS A 408 -1.88 -6.17 -0.04
C HIS A 408 -2.35 -7.58 0.36
N VAL A 409 -1.56 -8.62 0.08
CA VAL A 409 -1.82 -9.99 0.57
C VAL A 409 -1.97 -10.00 2.09
N GLN A 410 -1.02 -9.38 2.80
CA GLN A 410 -1.08 -9.31 4.26
C GLN A 410 -2.34 -8.57 4.75
N GLN A 411 -2.68 -7.43 4.15
CA GLN A 411 -3.87 -6.64 4.52
C GLN A 411 -5.18 -7.41 4.28
N ILE A 412 -5.27 -8.16 3.18
CA ILE A 412 -6.43 -9.00 2.87
C ILE A 412 -6.54 -10.14 3.89
N GLU A 413 -5.44 -10.81 4.23
CA GLU A 413 -5.42 -11.88 5.24
C GLU A 413 -5.81 -11.38 6.63
N GLU A 414 -5.36 -10.19 7.02
CA GLU A 414 -5.79 -9.54 8.26
C GLU A 414 -7.30 -9.24 8.25
N THR A 415 -7.85 -8.84 7.09
CA THR A 415 -9.29 -8.62 6.93
C THR A 415 -10.08 -9.93 7.01
N ILE A 416 -9.57 -11.03 6.41
CA ILE A 416 -10.15 -12.38 6.52
C ILE A 416 -10.25 -12.80 7.98
N SER A 417 -9.13 -12.74 8.72
CA SER A 417 -9.12 -13.08 10.15
C SER A 417 -10.10 -12.24 10.97
N SER A 418 -10.26 -10.98 10.58
CA SER A 418 -11.22 -10.07 11.21
C SER A 418 -12.68 -10.45 10.92
N ILE A 419 -13.00 -10.87 9.70
CA ILE A 419 -14.33 -11.40 9.32
C ILE A 419 -14.63 -12.69 10.07
N GLU A 420 -13.68 -13.62 10.16
CA GLU A 420 -13.85 -14.89 10.89
C GLU A 420 -14.12 -14.68 12.38
N THR A 421 -13.42 -13.72 12.99
CA THR A 421 -13.56 -13.41 14.41
C THR A 421 -14.90 -12.74 14.72
N HIS A 422 -15.31 -11.76 13.92
CA HIS A 422 -16.50 -10.94 14.21
C HIS A 422 -17.79 -11.47 13.58
N GLY A 423 -17.71 -12.20 12.47
CA GLY A 423 -18.85 -12.81 11.79
C GLY A 423 -19.53 -13.91 12.61
N ASN A 424 -18.81 -14.50 13.57
CA ASN A 424 -19.29 -15.58 14.45
C ASN A 424 -19.65 -15.10 15.88
N ALA A 425 -19.38 -13.84 16.23
CA ALA A 425 -19.30 -13.40 17.63
C ALA A 425 -20.64 -13.07 18.33
N ARG A 426 -21.79 -13.19 17.65
CA ARG A 426 -23.12 -12.99 18.26
C ARG A 426 -24.15 -13.99 17.73
N SER A 427 -23.91 -15.29 17.92
CA SER A 427 -25.01 -16.25 18.05
C SER A 427 -25.60 -16.10 19.44
N THR A 428 -26.67 -15.33 19.57
CA THR A 428 -27.48 -15.29 20.78
C THR A 428 -28.77 -16.03 20.48
N ASP A 429 -28.92 -17.19 21.14
CA ASP A 429 -30.11 -18.05 21.11
C ASP A 429 -31.41 -17.23 21.00
N GLY A 430 -32.10 -17.30 19.85
CA GLY A 430 -33.46 -16.75 19.76
C GLY A 430 -34.13 -16.52 18.40
N LEU A 431 -33.44 -16.46 17.26
CA LEU A 431 -34.08 -16.20 15.95
C LEU A 431 -33.40 -16.98 14.81
N THR A 432 -33.90 -18.19 14.52
CA THR A 432 -33.25 -19.13 13.59
C THR A 432 -33.11 -18.63 12.15
N GLU A 433 -34.08 -17.85 11.64
CA GLU A 433 -34.06 -17.42 10.22
C GLU A 433 -33.12 -16.22 9.98
N SER A 434 -33.10 -15.23 10.87
CA SER A 434 -32.20 -14.08 10.76
C SER A 434 -30.73 -14.44 10.99
N GLU A 435 -30.46 -15.42 11.86
CA GLU A 435 -29.10 -15.94 12.07
C GLU A 435 -28.56 -16.63 10.81
N GLU A 436 -29.37 -17.45 10.13
CA GLU A 436 -28.97 -18.08 8.87
C GLU A 436 -28.60 -17.05 7.79
N VAL A 437 -29.38 -15.97 7.67
CA VAL A 437 -29.08 -14.87 6.74
C VAL A 437 -27.77 -14.17 7.10
N LEU A 438 -27.54 -13.89 8.39
CA LEU A 438 -26.31 -13.24 8.87
C LEU A 438 -25.06 -14.11 8.62
N THR A 439 -25.15 -15.42 8.89
CA THR A 439 -24.07 -16.38 8.59
C THR A 439 -23.82 -16.47 7.09
N ALA A 440 -24.87 -16.46 6.27
CA ALA A 440 -24.73 -16.46 4.81
C ALA A 440 -24.04 -15.19 4.30
N VAL A 441 -24.36 -14.02 4.88
CA VAL A 441 -23.72 -12.73 4.54
C VAL A 441 -22.24 -12.74 4.93
N ALA A 442 -21.90 -13.17 6.14
CA ALA A 442 -20.50 -13.28 6.59
C ALA A 442 -19.72 -14.27 5.70
N SER A 443 -20.31 -15.42 5.37
CA SER A 443 -19.71 -16.43 4.49
C SER A 443 -19.47 -15.90 3.07
N LYS A 444 -20.39 -15.07 2.55
CA LYS A 444 -20.22 -14.44 1.23
C LYS A 444 -19.06 -13.44 1.23
N LEU A 445 -18.97 -12.58 2.27
CA LEU A 445 -17.85 -11.66 2.42
C LEU A 445 -16.52 -12.42 2.56
N LEU A 446 -16.49 -13.46 3.38
CA LEU A 446 -15.31 -14.31 3.55
C LEU A 446 -14.84 -14.88 2.21
N LYS A 447 -15.77 -15.45 1.42
CA LYS A 447 -15.49 -15.98 0.09
C LYS A 447 -14.93 -14.93 -0.87
N ASP A 448 -15.47 -13.70 -0.83
CA ASP A 448 -14.97 -12.61 -1.66
C ASP A 448 -13.52 -12.25 -1.28
N PHE A 449 -13.20 -12.12 0.00
CA PHE A 449 -11.84 -11.81 0.46
C PHE A 449 -10.85 -12.97 0.27
N GLU A 450 -11.28 -14.23 0.43
CA GLU A 450 -10.48 -15.41 0.08
C GLU A 450 -10.11 -15.41 -1.40
N TYR A 451 -11.06 -15.07 -2.28
CA TYR A 451 -10.80 -14.91 -3.71
C TYR A 451 -9.78 -13.80 -3.97
N LEU A 452 -9.89 -12.64 -3.30
CA LEU A 452 -8.91 -11.56 -3.39
C LEU A 452 -7.52 -12.01 -2.95
N ALA A 453 -7.42 -12.75 -1.83
CA ALA A 453 -6.15 -13.26 -1.30
C ALA A 453 -5.47 -14.20 -2.30
N VAL A 454 -6.23 -15.15 -2.87
CA VAL A 454 -5.72 -16.08 -3.89
C VAL A 454 -5.22 -15.32 -5.12
N ARG A 455 -5.98 -14.30 -5.57
CA ARG A 455 -5.61 -13.51 -6.74
C ARG A 455 -4.35 -12.66 -6.50
N ALA A 456 -4.27 -11.98 -5.36
CA ALA A 456 -3.11 -11.19 -4.98
C ALA A 456 -1.84 -12.06 -4.85
N LYS A 457 -1.94 -13.22 -4.20
CA LYS A 457 -0.85 -14.22 -4.12
C LYS A 457 -0.42 -14.71 -5.49
N THR A 458 -1.37 -14.97 -6.39
CA THR A 458 -1.09 -15.41 -7.77
C THR A 458 -0.31 -14.35 -8.55
N LEU A 459 -0.70 -13.07 -8.42
CA LEU A 459 0.01 -11.96 -9.04
C LEU A 459 1.41 -11.76 -8.42
N SER A 460 1.57 -11.90 -7.10
CA SER A 460 2.90 -11.85 -6.47
C SER A 460 3.82 -12.97 -6.97
N ALA A 461 3.31 -14.21 -7.04
CA ALA A 461 4.05 -15.34 -7.60
C ALA A 461 4.33 -15.18 -9.11
N TYR A 462 3.47 -14.45 -9.83
CA TYR A 462 3.72 -14.08 -11.22
C TYR A 462 4.94 -13.15 -11.34
N CYS A 463 5.10 -12.19 -10.43
CA CYS A 463 6.31 -11.37 -10.36
C CYS A 463 7.55 -12.23 -10.17
N ASP A 464 7.55 -13.20 -9.26
CA ASP A 464 8.71 -14.10 -9.04
C ASP A 464 9.12 -14.86 -10.30
N ARG A 465 8.14 -15.40 -11.03
CA ARG A 465 8.39 -16.06 -12.31
C ARG A 465 8.92 -15.09 -13.37
N GLY A 466 8.32 -13.90 -13.47
CA GLY A 466 8.78 -12.86 -14.38
C GLY A 466 10.22 -12.44 -14.09
N MET A 467 10.59 -12.28 -12.81
CA MET A 467 11.95 -11.91 -12.41
C MET A 467 12.96 -12.98 -12.81
N ASN A 468 12.64 -14.26 -12.62
CA ASN A 468 13.49 -15.37 -13.05
C ASN A 468 13.71 -15.39 -14.57
N ILE A 469 12.67 -15.11 -15.36
CA ILE A 469 12.74 -15.04 -16.82
C ILE A 469 13.64 -13.86 -17.24
N VAL A 470 13.40 -12.68 -16.67
CA VAL A 470 14.17 -11.46 -16.97
C VAL A 470 15.64 -11.61 -16.60
N MET A 471 15.93 -12.16 -15.42
CA MET A 471 17.29 -12.39 -14.96
C MET A 471 18.02 -13.39 -15.87
N SER A 472 17.34 -14.48 -16.25
CA SER A 472 17.90 -15.46 -17.17
C SER A 472 18.21 -14.84 -18.53
N ASN A 473 17.31 -14.00 -19.07
CA ASN A 473 17.54 -13.31 -20.33
C ASN A 473 18.70 -12.31 -20.25
N ASN A 474 18.78 -11.51 -19.17
CA ASN A 474 19.88 -10.58 -18.96
C ASN A 474 21.23 -11.30 -18.88
N MET A 475 21.30 -12.46 -18.22
CA MET A 475 22.52 -13.28 -18.21
C MET A 475 22.89 -13.79 -19.61
N LEU A 476 21.92 -14.17 -20.43
CA LEU A 476 22.18 -14.58 -21.82
C LEU A 476 22.70 -13.42 -22.68
N VAL A 477 22.09 -12.24 -22.57
CA VAL A 477 22.52 -11.04 -23.29
C VAL A 477 23.92 -10.61 -22.86
N GLU A 478 24.20 -10.60 -21.57
CA GLU A 478 25.53 -10.25 -21.06
C GLU A 478 26.59 -11.28 -21.48
N SER A 479 26.23 -12.57 -21.50
CA SER A 479 27.10 -13.63 -22.03
C SER A 479 27.41 -13.42 -23.51
N GLN A 480 26.41 -13.09 -24.33
CA GLN A 480 26.61 -12.78 -25.75
C GLN A 480 27.52 -11.56 -25.93
N ARG A 481 27.29 -10.48 -25.17
CA ARG A 481 28.15 -9.28 -25.20
C ARG A 481 29.59 -9.59 -24.79
N ALA A 482 29.79 -10.39 -23.75
CA ALA A 482 31.13 -10.81 -23.32
C ALA A 482 31.83 -11.64 -24.40
N ILE A 483 31.09 -12.51 -25.11
CA ILE A 483 31.62 -13.27 -26.26
C ILE A 483 32.02 -12.33 -27.41
N GLU A 484 31.19 -11.35 -27.73
CA GLU A 484 31.49 -10.35 -28.77
C GLU A 484 32.71 -9.50 -28.40
N GLN A 485 32.80 -9.05 -27.14
CA GLN A 485 33.95 -8.32 -26.62
C GLN A 485 35.23 -9.17 -26.67
N ALA A 486 35.15 -10.44 -26.26
CA ALA A 486 36.28 -11.37 -26.34
C ALA A 486 36.73 -11.60 -27.79
N ALA A 487 35.78 -11.69 -28.74
CA ALA A 487 36.09 -11.78 -30.16
C ALA A 487 36.76 -10.48 -30.68
N GLY A 488 36.32 -9.32 -30.19
CA GLY A 488 36.95 -8.02 -30.47
C GLY A 488 38.40 -7.95 -29.97
N VAL A 489 38.64 -8.34 -28.71
CA VAL A 489 39.99 -8.44 -28.13
C VAL A 489 40.85 -9.40 -28.92
N ALA A 490 40.35 -10.58 -29.29
CA ALA A 490 41.09 -11.54 -30.11
C ALA A 490 41.51 -10.96 -31.48
N LYS A 491 40.64 -10.16 -32.12
CA LYS A 491 40.98 -9.46 -33.36
C LYS A 491 42.08 -8.42 -33.15
N LEU A 492 42.01 -7.63 -32.08
CA LEU A 492 43.04 -6.63 -31.73
C LEU A 492 44.38 -7.29 -31.41
N THR A 493 44.39 -8.35 -30.60
CA THR A 493 45.59 -9.13 -30.29
C THR A 493 46.22 -9.68 -31.57
N LYS A 494 45.42 -10.28 -32.46
CA LYS A 494 45.90 -10.75 -33.77
C LYS A 494 46.57 -9.62 -34.56
N LEU A 495 45.98 -8.41 -34.58
CA LEU A 495 46.55 -7.24 -35.24
C LEU A 495 47.88 -6.80 -34.61
N ALA A 496 47.95 -6.76 -33.28
CA ALA A 496 49.15 -6.38 -32.53
C ALA A 496 50.33 -7.32 -32.80
N PHE A 497 50.10 -8.63 -32.88
CA PHE A 497 51.12 -9.63 -33.22
C PHE A 497 51.67 -9.47 -34.65
N PHE A 498 50.94 -8.81 -35.56
CA PHE A 498 51.47 -8.45 -36.87
C PHE A 498 52.27 -7.14 -36.85
N TYR A 499 51.72 -6.07 -36.26
CA TYR A 499 52.31 -4.73 -36.39
C TYR A 499 53.43 -4.43 -35.40
N ILE A 500 53.38 -4.93 -34.16
CA ILE A 500 54.40 -4.60 -33.14
C ILE A 500 55.79 -5.08 -33.56
N PRO A 501 55.99 -6.36 -33.97
CA PRO A 501 57.32 -6.84 -34.36
C PRO A 501 57.84 -6.17 -35.63
N LEU A 502 56.95 -5.97 -36.63
CA LEU A 502 57.31 -5.27 -37.86
C LEU A 502 57.71 -3.81 -37.60
N SER A 503 56.94 -3.09 -36.78
CA SER A 503 57.25 -1.70 -36.40
C SER A 503 58.57 -1.60 -35.65
N PHE A 504 58.89 -2.59 -34.81
CA PHE A 504 60.17 -2.66 -34.14
C PHE A 504 61.33 -2.83 -35.13
N THR A 505 61.21 -3.76 -36.09
CA THR A 505 62.25 -3.94 -37.13
C THR A 505 62.43 -2.69 -37.99
N THR A 506 61.34 -2.04 -38.42
CA THR A 506 61.44 -0.80 -39.20
C THR A 506 62.04 0.35 -38.39
N SER A 507 61.73 0.44 -37.10
CA SER A 507 62.32 1.46 -36.21
C SER A 507 63.81 1.20 -36.00
N PHE A 508 64.21 -0.05 -35.74
CA PHE A 508 65.61 -0.44 -35.54
C PHE A 508 66.48 -0.12 -36.76
N PHE A 509 66.00 -0.40 -37.98
CA PHE A 509 66.71 -0.05 -39.22
C PHE A 509 66.51 1.42 -39.64
N GLY A 510 65.55 2.14 -39.05
CA GLY A 510 65.35 3.58 -39.24
C GLY A 510 66.21 4.45 -38.32
N MET A 511 66.87 3.86 -37.32
CA MET A 511 67.82 4.54 -36.44
C MET A 511 69.18 4.73 -37.14
N ASN A 512 69.68 5.96 -37.14
CA ASN A 512 70.98 6.30 -37.72
C ASN A 512 72.12 5.87 -36.78
N PHE A 513 72.55 4.61 -36.85
CA PHE A 513 73.75 4.17 -36.13
C PHE A 513 75.03 4.50 -36.91
N THR A 514 76.05 4.99 -36.20
CA THR A 514 77.36 5.32 -36.78
C THR A 514 78.09 4.08 -37.30
N GLN A 515 77.81 2.88 -36.74
CA GLN A 515 78.36 1.60 -37.21
C GLN A 515 77.78 1.12 -38.55
N PHE A 516 76.63 1.66 -38.99
CA PHE A 516 76.07 1.41 -40.33
C PHE A 516 76.45 2.51 -41.35
N GLY A 517 77.23 3.51 -40.92
CA GLY A 517 77.46 4.77 -41.64
C GLY A 517 78.52 4.79 -42.75
N THR A 518 79.11 3.66 -43.15
CA THR A 518 80.16 3.64 -44.21
C THR A 518 80.09 2.42 -45.15
N GLY A 519 78.93 1.78 -45.28
CA GLY A 519 78.75 0.65 -46.20
C GLY A 519 77.36 0.60 -46.80
N VAL A 520 77.29 0.31 -48.11
CA VAL A 520 76.05 0.13 -48.87
C VAL A 520 75.33 -1.12 -48.34
N LEU A 521 74.62 -1.01 -47.22
CA LEU A 521 73.85 -2.11 -46.69
C LEU A 521 72.73 -2.42 -47.68
N SER A 522 72.78 -3.60 -48.29
CA SER A 522 71.76 -4.03 -49.24
C SER A 522 70.40 -4.01 -48.55
N ILE A 523 69.39 -3.45 -49.22
CA ILE A 523 67.99 -3.45 -48.76
C ILE A 523 67.49 -4.86 -48.41
N TRP A 524 68.15 -5.89 -48.97
CA TRP A 524 67.90 -7.29 -48.68
C TRP A 524 68.09 -7.68 -47.21
N VAL A 525 68.99 -7.01 -46.47
CA VAL A 525 69.25 -7.30 -45.04
C VAL A 525 68.01 -7.01 -44.18
N TRP A 526 67.24 -5.98 -44.52
CA TRP A 526 65.98 -5.68 -43.84
C TRP A 526 64.96 -6.81 -44.02
N PHE A 527 64.81 -7.35 -45.24
CA PHE A 527 63.93 -8.48 -45.52
C PHE A 527 64.40 -9.76 -44.80
N ALA A 528 65.71 -10.01 -44.77
CA ALA A 528 66.31 -11.17 -44.11
C ALA A 528 66.15 -11.14 -42.57
N ALA A 529 66.12 -9.96 -41.95
CA ALA A 529 65.90 -9.79 -40.52
C ALA A 529 64.41 -9.73 -40.13
N SER A 530 63.57 -9.08 -40.94
CA SER A 530 62.15 -8.87 -40.63
C SER A 530 61.32 -10.14 -40.82
N THR A 531 61.67 -10.98 -41.81
CA THR A 531 60.92 -12.21 -42.12
C THR A 531 60.97 -13.23 -40.97
N PRO A 532 62.12 -13.57 -40.37
CA PRO A 532 62.17 -14.48 -39.22
C PRO A 532 61.41 -13.94 -38.00
N VAL A 533 61.53 -12.64 -37.69
CA VAL A 533 60.83 -12.00 -36.56
C VAL A 533 59.31 -12.06 -36.74
N PHE A 534 58.83 -11.81 -37.97
CA PHE A 534 57.43 -11.95 -38.33
C PHE A 534 56.94 -13.40 -38.21
N VAL A 535 57.69 -14.35 -38.77
CA VAL A 535 57.35 -15.78 -38.71
C VAL A 535 57.28 -16.27 -37.26
N VAL A 536 58.25 -15.91 -36.42
CA VAL A 536 58.23 -16.26 -34.99
C VAL A 536 57.01 -15.68 -34.27
N SER A 537 56.65 -14.44 -34.57
CA SER A 537 55.50 -13.78 -33.94
C SER A 537 54.17 -14.41 -34.36
N VAL A 538 54.03 -14.81 -35.63
CA VAL A 538 52.87 -15.57 -36.12
C VAL A 538 52.83 -16.98 -35.52
N LEU A 539 53.98 -17.65 -35.40
CA LEU A 539 54.08 -18.97 -34.78
C LEU A 539 53.66 -18.93 -33.31
N LEU A 540 54.13 -17.95 -32.53
CA LEU A 540 53.72 -17.76 -31.13
C LEU A 540 52.20 -17.57 -31.01
N LEU A 541 51.59 -16.77 -31.88
CA LEU A 541 50.13 -16.61 -31.92
C LEU A 541 49.40 -17.93 -32.24
N SER A 542 49.91 -18.72 -33.19
CA SER A 542 49.30 -20.00 -33.59
C SER A 542 49.41 -21.11 -32.53
N LEU A 543 50.49 -21.12 -31.76
CA LEU A 543 50.72 -22.07 -30.67
C LEU A 543 49.77 -21.80 -29.48
N ASP A 544 49.47 -20.54 -29.22
CA ASP A 544 48.52 -20.17 -28.15
C ASP A 544 47.08 -20.54 -28.52
N ILE A 545 46.68 -20.26 -29.77
CA ILE A 545 45.34 -20.63 -30.29
C ILE A 545 45.14 -22.16 -30.31
N SER A 546 46.16 -22.93 -30.69
CA SER A 546 46.07 -24.40 -30.73
C SER A 546 46.00 -25.02 -29.33
N LYS A 547 46.72 -24.48 -28.33
CA LYS A 547 46.59 -24.89 -26.92
C LYS A 547 45.18 -24.60 -26.39
N ILE A 548 44.62 -23.42 -26.65
CA ILE A 548 43.25 -23.06 -26.22
C ILE A 548 42.19 -23.99 -26.84
N ARG A 549 42.36 -24.37 -28.12
CA ARG A 549 41.45 -25.26 -28.84
C ARG A 549 41.56 -26.73 -28.38
N GLY A 550 42.76 -27.17 -27.99
CA GLY A 550 43.00 -28.49 -27.40
C GLY A 550 42.36 -28.67 -26.02
N THR A 551 42.40 -27.63 -25.18
CA THR A 551 41.83 -27.69 -23.82
C THR A 551 40.28 -27.65 -23.85
N GLY A 552 39.69 -26.87 -24.76
CA GLY A 552 38.22 -26.82 -24.93
C GLY A 552 37.61 -28.14 -25.41
N THR A 553 38.27 -28.83 -26.33
CA THR A 553 37.79 -30.13 -26.85
C THR A 553 37.96 -31.28 -25.85
N ALA A 554 39.02 -31.24 -25.01
CA ALA A 554 39.20 -32.19 -23.91
C ALA A 554 38.14 -32.00 -22.80
N PHE A 555 37.78 -30.77 -22.47
CA PHE A 555 36.74 -30.45 -21.49
C PHE A 555 35.33 -30.89 -21.94
N PHE A 556 34.97 -30.66 -23.20
CA PHE A 556 33.70 -31.14 -23.77
C PHE A 556 33.62 -32.67 -23.84
N ARG A 557 34.73 -33.37 -24.17
CA ARG A 557 34.79 -34.84 -24.10
C ARG A 557 34.61 -35.35 -22.69
N ALA A 558 35.20 -34.70 -21.68
CA ALA A 558 35.06 -35.07 -20.27
C ALA A 558 33.62 -34.89 -19.75
N LEU A 559 32.92 -33.83 -20.16
CA LEU A 559 31.51 -33.61 -19.82
C LEU A 559 30.57 -34.61 -20.50
N SER A 560 30.80 -34.97 -21.77
CA SER A 560 29.99 -36.01 -22.44
C SER A 560 30.17 -37.40 -21.80
N LYS A 561 31.39 -37.73 -21.36
CA LYS A 561 31.68 -38.96 -20.61
C LYS A 561 31.02 -38.96 -19.23
N ARG A 562 30.86 -37.81 -18.58
CA ARG A 562 30.15 -37.69 -17.29
C ARG A 562 28.63 -37.82 -17.42
N LYS A 563 28.05 -37.34 -18.52
CA LYS A 563 26.61 -37.52 -18.81
C LYS A 563 26.27 -38.99 -19.15
N SER A 564 27.09 -39.64 -19.97
CA SER A 564 26.94 -41.08 -20.29
C SER A 564 27.13 -42.00 -19.07
N ARG A 565 27.99 -41.64 -18.11
CA ARG A 565 28.14 -42.41 -16.85
C ARG A 565 27.00 -42.23 -15.85
N ARG A 566 26.22 -41.14 -15.95
CA ARG A 566 25.06 -40.90 -15.08
C ARG A 566 23.82 -41.63 -15.61
N GLU A 567 23.60 -41.61 -16.93
CA GLU A 567 22.51 -42.36 -17.57
C GLU A 567 22.70 -43.89 -17.51
N GLY A 568 23.94 -44.40 -17.47
CA GLY A 568 24.22 -45.84 -17.28
C GLY A 568 24.20 -46.33 -15.83
N SER A 569 24.03 -45.45 -14.84
CA SER A 569 23.96 -45.81 -13.41
C SER A 569 22.51 -45.92 -12.91
N ASP A 570 21.56 -45.23 -13.53
CA ASP A 570 20.14 -45.31 -13.15
C ASP A 570 19.43 -46.51 -13.77
N SER A 571 20.00 -47.15 -14.80
CA SER A 571 19.44 -48.36 -15.42
C SER A 571 19.91 -49.68 -14.78
N ARG A 572 20.54 -49.65 -13.60
CA ARG A 572 20.99 -50.85 -12.86
C ARG A 572 20.45 -50.94 -11.43
N ILE A 573 19.44 -50.13 -11.09
CA ILE A 573 18.75 -50.18 -9.78
C ILE A 573 17.28 -50.62 -9.92
N LEU A 574 16.83 -50.98 -11.13
CA LEU A 574 15.55 -51.64 -11.39
C LEU A 574 15.78 -52.87 -12.24
N ASP A 575 16.29 -53.93 -11.60
CA ASP A 575 16.02 -55.34 -11.89
C ASP A 575 16.25 -56.15 -10.60
#